data_AF-A0A7S4MUI8-F1
#
_entry.id   AF-A0A7S4MUI8-F1
#
_cell.length_a   1.000
_cell.length_b   1.000
_cell.length_c   1.000
_cell.angle_alpha   90.00
_cell.angle_beta   90.00
_cell.angle_gamma   90.00
#
_symmetry.space_group_name_H-M   'P 1'
#
loop_
_entity.id
_entity.type
_entity.pdbx_description
1 polymer ?
#
loop_
_entity_poly.entity_id
_entity_poly.type
_entity_poly.pdbx_seq_one_letter_code
_entity_poly.pdbx_strand_id
1 'polypeptide(L)'
;MALVIMQPALHAVQPALSSCSQRRTRMLVERSDGGESTWEDMLARLTAYAERWGNADAPLGPTAEGELGRWCKVQRRLRSEGKLREGRVAALDGLGFSWVAPSDVDDPLQGVDWEDMLARLCGYAAANGSCEVPKKYQPDPQLGGWVAAVRRSKSTLGEARIRELDVLGFVWTSSKQCGSAFMKSYRELRAFWEEHGHVDVAAVLGAGHELARWCEATRAAARKGGLSPKRLAYLSEIGFALDP
;
A
#
# COMPACT_ATOMS: atom_id res chain seq x y z
N MET A 1 6.13 -88.76 -36.28
CA MET A 1 6.54 -88.12 -37.55
C MET A 1 6.52 -86.62 -37.28
N ALA A 2 7.60 -85.97 -36.82
CA ALA A 2 8.90 -85.69 -37.46
C ALA A 2 8.80 -84.68 -38.63
N LEU A 3 9.33 -83.46 -38.40
CA LEU A 3 9.80 -82.36 -39.29
C LEU A 3 9.67 -81.07 -38.43
N VAL A 4 10.68 -80.37 -37.87
CA VAL A 4 12.03 -79.92 -38.28
C VAL A 4 12.00 -79.34 -39.71
N ILE A 5 12.50 -78.15 -40.10
CA ILE A 5 13.53 -77.16 -39.70
C ILE A 5 13.13 -75.85 -40.46
N MET A 6 13.30 -74.58 -40.04
CA MET A 6 14.51 -73.71 -40.10
C MET A 6 14.12 -72.25 -39.75
N GLN A 7 15.00 -71.55 -39.02
CA GLN A 7 15.03 -70.08 -38.86
C GLN A 7 15.73 -69.39 -40.08
N PRO A 8 15.77 -68.05 -40.21
CA PRO A 8 16.60 -67.12 -39.39
C PRO A 8 15.79 -65.88 -38.91
N ALA A 9 16.01 -65.29 -37.73
CA ALA A 9 17.19 -64.63 -37.14
C ALA A 9 17.51 -63.24 -37.74
N LEU A 10 17.84 -62.31 -36.82
CA LEU A 10 18.55 -61.03 -36.97
C LEU A 10 17.66 -59.79 -37.19
N HIS A 11 17.68 -58.70 -36.41
CA HIS A 11 18.57 -58.16 -35.35
C HIS A 11 17.68 -57.39 -34.34
N ALA A 12 17.81 -57.54 -33.01
CA ALA A 12 18.80 -56.86 -32.15
C ALA A 12 18.70 -55.32 -32.29
N VAL A 13 18.54 -54.50 -31.25
CA VAL A 13 19.25 -54.47 -29.97
C VAL A 13 18.44 -53.65 -28.94
N GLN A 14 18.29 -54.26 -27.77
CA GLN A 14 17.88 -53.76 -26.44
C GLN A 14 18.87 -52.70 -25.88
N PRO A 15 18.61 -51.91 -24.79
CA PRO A 15 18.26 -52.44 -23.44
C PRO A 15 17.30 -51.55 -22.62
N ALA A 16 16.47 -52.06 -21.70
CA ALA A 16 16.78 -52.78 -20.45
C ALA A 16 17.65 -51.89 -19.52
N LEU A 17 17.36 -51.62 -18.26
CA LEU A 17 16.91 -52.47 -17.15
C LEU A 17 16.25 -51.54 -16.09
N SER A 18 15.15 -51.91 -15.43
CA SER A 18 15.09 -52.80 -14.26
C SER A 18 15.89 -52.23 -13.06
N SER A 19 15.45 -52.22 -11.81
CA SER A 19 14.49 -53.09 -11.10
C SER A 19 14.49 -52.65 -9.61
N CYS A 20 13.56 -53.24 -8.84
CA CYS A 20 13.71 -53.63 -7.42
C CYS A 20 13.08 -52.65 -6.40
N SER A 21 11.84 -52.83 -5.95
CA SER A 21 11.25 -53.90 -5.10
C SER A 21 11.40 -53.66 -3.58
N GLN A 22 10.26 -53.31 -2.99
CA GLN A 22 9.69 -53.81 -1.73
C GLN A 22 10.04 -53.20 -0.35
N ARG A 23 8.94 -52.72 0.26
CA ARG A 23 8.45 -52.89 1.65
C ARG A 23 9.27 -52.26 2.79
N ARG A 24 8.64 -51.29 3.46
CA ARG A 24 8.28 -51.41 4.88
C ARG A 24 7.34 -50.29 5.32
N THR A 25 6.19 -50.67 5.88
CA THR A 25 5.34 -49.83 6.72
C THR A 25 6.18 -49.24 7.86
N ARG A 26 6.31 -47.92 7.88
CA ARG A 26 6.77 -47.17 9.04
C ARG A 26 5.73 -46.08 9.27
N MET A 27 5.06 -46.18 10.42
CA MET A 27 4.17 -45.16 10.96
C MET A 27 4.79 -43.78 10.70
N LEU A 28 4.06 -42.93 9.97
CA LEU A 28 4.35 -41.51 9.96
C LEU A 28 3.93 -40.99 11.34
N VAL A 29 4.85 -41.13 12.29
CA VAL A 29 4.87 -40.28 13.48
C VAL A 29 4.89 -38.86 12.96
N GLU A 30 3.85 -38.12 13.33
CA GLU A 30 3.70 -36.69 13.10
C GLU A 30 5.01 -35.98 13.43
N ARG A 31 5.59 -35.30 12.45
CA ARG A 31 6.73 -34.40 12.67
C ARG A 31 6.15 -33.05 13.08
N SER A 32 5.97 -32.87 14.39
CA SER A 32 5.72 -31.57 15.02
C SER A 32 7.02 -30.78 15.21
N ASP A 33 6.86 -29.46 15.23
CA ASP A 33 7.66 -28.47 15.96
C ASP A 33 9.02 -27.99 15.46
N GLY A 34 9.00 -27.36 14.28
CA GLY A 34 9.91 -26.22 14.00
C GLY A 34 9.19 -24.92 13.61
N GLY A 35 7.85 -24.94 13.51
CA GLY A 35 7.04 -23.84 12.96
C GLY A 35 5.77 -23.49 13.75
N GLU A 36 5.53 -24.14 14.89
CA GLU A 36 4.43 -23.81 15.82
C GLU A 36 4.91 -22.71 16.79
N SER A 37 6.06 -22.92 17.46
CA SER A 37 6.67 -21.93 18.37
C SER A 37 6.93 -20.58 17.70
N THR A 38 7.50 -20.58 16.49
CA THR A 38 7.73 -19.34 15.72
C THR A 38 6.43 -18.68 15.24
N TRP A 39 5.33 -19.42 15.12
CA TRP A 39 4.03 -18.85 14.76
C TRP A 39 3.33 -18.26 15.97
N GLU A 40 3.35 -18.96 17.11
CA GLU A 40 2.80 -18.48 18.39
C GLU A 40 3.53 -17.22 18.87
N ASP A 41 4.86 -17.17 18.76
CA ASP A 41 5.65 -15.98 19.09
C ASP A 41 5.24 -14.77 18.23
N MET A 42 5.02 -14.99 16.93
CA MET A 42 4.62 -13.93 16.01
C MET A 42 3.16 -13.51 16.21
N LEU A 43 2.27 -14.45 16.55
CA LEU A 43 0.91 -14.14 16.95
C LEU A 43 0.90 -13.31 18.22
N ALA A 44 1.67 -13.68 19.25
CA ALA A 44 1.78 -12.92 20.49
C ALA A 44 2.32 -11.49 20.23
N ARG A 45 3.33 -11.35 19.36
CA ARG A 45 3.82 -10.04 18.90
C ARG A 45 2.73 -9.24 18.19
N LEU A 46 1.88 -9.89 17.39
CA LEU A 46 0.75 -9.24 16.72
C LEU A 46 -0.35 -8.83 17.69
N THR A 47 -0.66 -9.66 18.69
CA THR A 47 -1.61 -9.33 19.76
C THR A 47 -1.14 -8.11 20.53
N ALA A 48 0.12 -8.08 20.97
CA ALA A 48 0.70 -6.91 21.65
C ALA A 48 0.71 -5.66 20.76
N TYR A 49 0.92 -5.84 19.44
CA TYR A 49 0.79 -4.75 18.48
C TYR A 49 -0.65 -4.23 18.39
N ALA A 50 -1.63 -5.13 18.32
CA ALA A 50 -3.05 -4.80 18.25
C ALA A 50 -3.56 -4.14 19.54
N GLU A 51 -3.09 -4.55 20.70
CA GLU A 51 -3.39 -3.87 21.97
C GLU A 51 -2.81 -2.45 22.01
N ARG A 52 -1.58 -2.28 21.51
CA ARG A 52 -0.89 -0.99 21.53
C ARG A 52 -1.47 0.01 20.54
N TRP A 53 -1.81 -0.45 19.34
CA TRP A 53 -2.19 0.42 18.23
C TRP A 53 -3.68 0.35 17.90
N GLY A 54 -4.42 -0.67 18.35
CA GLY A 54 -5.83 -0.85 18.06
C GLY A 54 -6.12 -1.61 16.75
N ASN A 55 -5.10 -2.19 16.11
CA ASN A 55 -5.28 -3.05 14.93
C ASN A 55 -4.15 -4.07 14.79
N ALA A 56 -4.45 -5.16 14.09
CA ALA A 56 -3.51 -6.22 13.78
C ALA A 56 -2.82 -6.03 12.40
N ASP A 57 -2.49 -4.80 12.01
CA ASP A 57 -1.87 -4.50 10.71
C ASP A 57 -0.50 -3.82 10.85
N ALA A 58 0.49 -4.63 11.24
CA ALA A 58 1.86 -4.14 11.40
C ALA A 58 2.46 -3.60 10.08
N PRO A 59 3.20 -2.48 10.12
CA PRO A 59 3.72 -1.82 8.93
C PRO A 59 4.86 -2.62 8.27
N LEU A 60 5.00 -2.49 6.95
CA LEU A 60 6.18 -2.92 6.24
C LEU A 60 7.30 -1.87 6.39
N GLY A 61 8.51 -2.30 6.74
CA GLY A 61 9.64 -1.37 6.86
C GLY A 61 10.93 -1.99 7.43
N PRO A 62 11.96 -1.15 7.64
CA PRO A 62 13.22 -1.55 8.25
C PRO A 62 13.16 -1.59 9.79
N THR A 63 12.00 -1.30 10.41
CA THR A 63 11.85 -1.32 11.87
C THR A 63 11.63 -2.74 12.39
N ALA A 64 11.66 -2.92 13.72
CA ALA A 64 11.34 -4.19 14.37
C ALA A 64 9.90 -4.64 14.06
N GLU A 65 8.97 -3.71 13.92
CA GLU A 65 7.59 -3.94 13.46
C GLU A 65 7.54 -4.31 11.97
N GLY A 66 8.57 -3.95 11.20
CA GLY A 66 8.73 -4.32 9.80
C GLY A 66 8.82 -5.83 9.57
N GLU A 67 9.38 -6.58 10.51
CA GLU A 67 9.38 -8.04 10.49
C GLU A 67 7.97 -8.61 10.67
N LEU A 68 7.22 -8.05 11.63
CA LEU A 68 5.83 -8.41 11.88
C LEU A 68 4.95 -8.12 10.65
N GLY A 69 5.15 -6.98 9.99
CA GLY A 69 4.47 -6.67 8.73
C GLY A 69 4.79 -7.65 7.60
N ARG A 70 6.04 -8.12 7.48
CA ARG A 70 6.42 -9.17 6.52
C ARG A 70 5.72 -10.49 6.84
N TRP A 71 5.65 -10.85 8.11
CA TRP A 71 4.94 -12.06 8.56
C TRP A 71 3.43 -11.99 8.26
N CYS A 72 2.79 -10.84 8.51
CA CYS A 72 1.39 -10.59 8.15
C CYS A 72 1.15 -10.80 6.64
N LYS A 73 2.06 -10.28 5.79
CA LYS A 73 2.01 -10.48 4.33
C LYS A 73 2.09 -11.97 3.95
N VAL A 74 2.93 -12.74 4.62
CA VAL A 74 3.01 -14.19 4.41
C VAL A 74 1.69 -14.86 4.78
N GLN A 75 1.04 -14.47 5.88
CA GLN A 75 -0.26 -15.05 6.28
C GLN A 75 -1.33 -14.78 5.23
N ARG A 76 -1.43 -13.54 4.72
CA ARG A 76 -2.38 -13.17 3.64
C ARG A 76 -2.18 -14.04 2.39
N ARG A 77 -0.93 -14.24 1.96
CA ARG A 77 -0.59 -15.12 0.83
C ARG A 77 -0.96 -16.58 1.11
N LEU A 78 -0.63 -17.12 2.28
CA LEU A 78 -0.94 -18.51 2.62
C LEU A 78 -2.46 -18.77 2.67
N ARG A 79 -3.25 -17.79 3.11
CA ARG A 79 -4.72 -17.89 3.09
C ARG A 79 -5.26 -17.87 1.66
N SER A 80 -4.80 -16.96 0.79
CA SER A 80 -5.26 -16.91 -0.60
C SER A 80 -4.89 -18.16 -1.40
N GLU A 81 -3.79 -18.81 -1.05
CA GLU A 81 -3.38 -20.10 -1.62
C GLU A 81 -4.08 -21.31 -0.99
N GLY A 82 -4.93 -21.14 0.03
CA GLY A 82 -5.61 -22.23 0.75
C GLY A 82 -4.67 -23.10 1.60
N LYS A 83 -3.48 -22.60 1.93
CA LYS A 83 -2.43 -23.35 2.65
C LYS A 83 -2.35 -22.99 4.14
N LEU A 84 -3.12 -22.01 4.59
CA LEU A 84 -3.16 -21.62 6.00
C LEU A 84 -4.16 -22.49 6.76
N ARG A 85 -3.71 -23.11 7.85
CA ARG A 85 -4.56 -23.94 8.73
C ARG A 85 -5.74 -23.13 9.25
N GLU A 86 -6.93 -23.72 9.33
CA GLU A 86 -8.15 -23.05 9.80
C GLU A 86 -8.01 -22.45 11.19
N GLY A 87 -7.35 -23.14 12.13
CA GLY A 87 -7.10 -22.60 13.47
C GLY A 87 -6.25 -21.33 13.48
N ARG A 88 -5.33 -21.16 12.51
CA ARG A 88 -4.51 -19.94 12.35
C ARG A 88 -5.31 -18.80 11.74
N VAL A 89 -6.24 -19.12 10.83
CA VAL A 89 -7.20 -18.14 10.28
C VAL A 89 -8.10 -17.62 11.40
N ALA A 90 -8.71 -18.52 12.18
CA ALA A 90 -9.58 -18.16 13.30
C ALA A 90 -8.87 -17.31 14.37
N ALA A 91 -7.62 -17.63 14.69
CA ALA A 91 -6.82 -16.82 15.62
C ALA A 91 -6.56 -15.39 15.11
N LEU A 92 -6.26 -15.24 13.81
CA LEU A 92 -6.05 -13.93 13.20
C LEU A 92 -7.38 -13.15 13.06
N ASP A 93 -8.46 -13.82 12.70
CA ASP A 93 -9.81 -13.23 12.67
C ASP A 93 -10.22 -12.71 14.06
N GLY A 94 -9.89 -13.45 15.12
CA GLY A 94 -10.11 -13.04 16.51
C GLY A 94 -9.37 -11.76 16.93
N LEU A 95 -8.28 -11.42 16.24
CA LEU A 95 -7.54 -10.17 16.44
C LEU A 95 -8.05 -9.02 15.54
N GLY A 96 -9.07 -9.26 14.71
CA GLY A 96 -9.51 -8.31 13.69
C GLY A 96 -8.48 -8.10 12.57
N PHE A 97 -7.69 -9.13 12.26
CA PHE A 97 -6.66 -9.08 11.22
C PHE A 97 -7.25 -8.82 9.83
N SER A 98 -6.78 -7.78 9.14
CA SER A 98 -7.20 -7.53 7.76
C SER A 98 -6.50 -8.48 6.79
N TRP A 99 -7.28 -9.29 6.09
CA TRP A 99 -6.79 -10.14 5.00
C TRP A 99 -6.51 -9.38 3.70
N VAL A 100 -6.97 -8.13 3.61
CA VAL A 100 -6.67 -7.24 2.49
C VAL A 100 -5.52 -6.34 2.90
N ALA A 101 -4.38 -6.43 2.20
CA ALA A 101 -3.27 -5.54 2.49
C ALA A 101 -3.60 -4.11 2.01
N PRO A 102 -3.34 -3.06 2.80
CA PRO A 102 -3.55 -1.67 2.37
C PRO A 102 -2.75 -1.27 1.12
N SER A 103 -1.68 -2.01 0.81
CA SER A 103 -0.86 -1.82 -0.39
C SER A 103 -1.41 -2.50 -1.64
N ASP A 104 -2.30 -3.48 -1.48
CA ASP A 104 -2.79 -4.33 -2.57
C ASP A 104 -4.13 -3.82 -3.13
N VAL A 105 -4.64 -2.71 -2.58
CA VAL A 105 -5.80 -2.01 -3.13
C VAL A 105 -5.29 -0.98 -4.15
N ASP A 106 -5.32 -1.34 -5.44
CA ASP A 106 -4.94 -0.45 -6.55
C ASP A 106 -5.78 0.84 -6.56
N ASP A 107 -7.02 0.76 -6.05
CA ASP A 107 -7.85 1.91 -5.69
C ASP A 107 -8.45 1.71 -4.27
N PRO A 108 -7.95 2.42 -3.24
CA PRO A 108 -8.47 2.33 -1.87
C PRO A 108 -9.94 2.76 -1.70
N LEU A 109 -10.60 3.24 -2.76
CA LEU A 109 -12.04 3.51 -2.82
C LEU A 109 -12.85 2.34 -3.37
N GLN A 110 -12.20 1.35 -4.00
CA GLN A 110 -12.84 0.19 -4.61
C GLN A 110 -12.93 -0.97 -3.61
N GLY A 111 -14.12 -1.54 -3.44
CA GLY A 111 -14.35 -2.69 -2.55
C GLY A 111 -14.36 -2.37 -1.05
N VAL A 112 -14.31 -1.09 -0.68
CA VAL A 112 -14.52 -0.62 0.69
C VAL A 112 -15.94 -0.06 0.84
N ASP A 113 -16.55 -0.31 1.99
CA ASP A 113 -17.83 0.30 2.33
C ASP A 113 -17.62 1.78 2.65
N TRP A 114 -18.32 2.65 1.92
CA TRP A 114 -18.19 4.10 2.05
C TRP A 114 -18.73 4.58 3.40
N GLU A 115 -19.85 4.02 3.86
CA GLU A 115 -20.52 4.44 5.09
C GLU A 115 -19.67 4.06 6.31
N ASP A 116 -19.09 2.86 6.32
CA ASP A 116 -18.16 2.43 7.36
C ASP A 116 -16.92 3.33 7.44
N MET A 117 -16.31 3.65 6.29
CA MET A 117 -15.14 4.52 6.26
C MET A 117 -15.46 5.95 6.71
N LEU A 118 -16.64 6.46 6.35
CA LEU A 118 -17.12 7.75 6.80
C LEU A 118 -17.35 7.76 8.32
N ALA A 119 -17.96 6.70 8.88
CA ALA A 119 -18.14 6.55 10.32
C ALA A 119 -16.80 6.49 11.08
N ARG A 120 -15.80 5.79 10.53
CA ARG A 120 -14.43 5.77 11.08
C ARG A 120 -13.77 7.14 11.05
N LEU A 121 -13.95 7.90 9.96
CA LEU A 121 -13.48 9.28 9.86
C LEU A 121 -14.17 10.19 10.88
N CYS A 122 -15.48 10.05 11.10
CA CYS A 122 -16.22 10.77 12.15
C CYS A 122 -15.64 10.48 13.54
N GLY A 123 -15.37 9.20 13.85
CA GLY A 123 -14.73 8.80 15.10
C GLY A 123 -13.34 9.42 15.27
N TYR A 124 -12.53 9.43 14.20
CA TYR A 124 -11.23 10.10 14.21
C TYR A 124 -11.37 11.60 14.48
N ALA A 125 -12.30 12.27 13.79
CA ALA A 125 -12.51 13.71 13.93
C ALA A 125 -12.98 14.08 15.33
N ALA A 126 -13.86 13.30 15.94
CA ALA A 126 -14.30 13.48 17.32
C ALA A 126 -13.14 13.36 18.33
N ALA A 127 -12.22 12.40 18.11
CA ALA A 127 -11.07 12.18 18.98
C ALA A 127 -9.92 13.18 18.79
N ASN A 128 -9.72 13.69 17.57
CA ASN A 128 -8.55 14.51 17.20
C ASN A 128 -8.89 15.98 16.91
N GLY A 129 -10.18 16.34 16.93
CA GLY A 129 -10.68 17.67 16.57
C GLY A 129 -10.52 18.04 15.09
N SER A 130 -10.13 17.09 14.22
CA SER A 130 -9.95 17.35 12.79
C SER A 130 -10.07 16.07 11.95
N CYS A 131 -10.43 16.22 10.68
CA CYS A 131 -10.40 15.15 9.68
C CYS A 131 -8.99 14.93 9.06
N GLU A 132 -7.94 15.44 9.69
CA GLU A 132 -6.57 15.35 9.16
C GLU A 132 -5.87 14.03 9.51
N VAL A 133 -6.38 12.94 8.94
CA VAL A 133 -5.77 11.61 9.12
C VAL A 133 -4.44 11.52 8.36
N PRO A 134 -3.33 11.13 9.02
CA PRO A 134 -2.05 10.84 8.36
C PRO A 134 -2.15 9.65 7.38
N LYS A 135 -1.41 9.68 6.26
CA LYS A 135 -1.38 8.55 5.31
C LYS A 135 -0.95 7.22 5.97
N LYS A 136 0.00 7.29 6.91
CA LYS A 136 0.49 6.14 7.70
C LYS A 136 -0.08 6.18 9.12
N TYR A 137 -1.39 6.38 9.23
CA TYR A 137 -2.06 6.43 10.53
C TYR A 137 -2.04 5.03 11.15
N GLN A 138 -1.20 4.83 12.16
CA GLN A 138 -0.97 3.50 12.71
C GLN A 138 -2.21 2.88 13.34
N PRO A 139 -3.06 3.59 14.11
CA PRO A 139 -4.25 2.99 14.69
C PRO A 139 -5.28 2.51 13.69
N ASP A 140 -5.30 3.12 12.51
CA ASP A 140 -6.18 2.71 11.43
C ASP A 140 -5.50 2.94 10.06
N PRO A 141 -4.66 1.98 9.61
CA PRO A 141 -3.92 2.11 8.37
C PRO A 141 -4.83 2.19 7.15
N GLN A 142 -5.98 1.51 7.20
CA GLN A 142 -6.98 1.55 6.14
C GLN A 142 -7.59 2.94 6.02
N LEU A 143 -7.96 3.58 7.13
CA LEU A 143 -8.45 4.96 7.15
C LEU A 143 -7.39 5.94 6.64
N GLY A 144 -6.13 5.79 7.05
CA GLY A 144 -5.03 6.63 6.55
C GLY A 144 -4.85 6.53 5.02
N GLY A 145 -4.92 5.31 4.49
CA GLY A 145 -4.88 5.05 3.04
C GLY A 145 -6.10 5.59 2.30
N TRP A 146 -7.30 5.35 2.85
CA TRP A 146 -8.57 5.80 2.29
C TRP A 146 -8.68 7.32 2.24
N VAL A 147 -8.37 8.04 3.33
CA VAL A 147 -8.35 9.51 3.34
C VAL A 147 -7.38 10.07 2.29
N ALA A 148 -6.21 9.44 2.13
CA ALA A 148 -5.26 9.83 1.09
C ALA A 148 -5.76 9.53 -0.33
N ALA A 149 -6.61 8.51 -0.52
CA ALA A 149 -7.26 8.23 -1.79
C ALA A 149 -8.40 9.21 -2.07
N VAL A 150 -9.29 9.45 -1.10
CA VAL A 150 -10.37 10.44 -1.16
C VAL A 150 -9.83 11.80 -1.61
N ARG A 151 -8.75 12.29 -1.01
CA ARG A 151 -8.12 13.56 -1.40
C ARG A 151 -7.62 13.58 -2.85
N ARG A 152 -7.10 12.47 -3.37
CA ARG A 152 -6.61 12.36 -4.76
C ARG A 152 -7.75 12.28 -5.78
N SER A 153 -8.87 11.70 -5.38
CA SER A 153 -10.01 11.40 -6.25
C SER A 153 -11.14 12.43 -6.15
N LYS A 154 -10.86 13.65 -5.64
CA LYS A 154 -11.88 14.70 -5.44
C LYS A 154 -12.72 14.94 -6.70
N SER A 155 -12.10 15.00 -7.88
CA SER A 155 -12.79 15.25 -9.15
C SER A 155 -13.65 14.09 -9.64
N THR A 156 -13.49 12.88 -9.09
CA THR A 156 -14.19 11.66 -9.53
C THR A 156 -15.09 11.05 -8.45
N LEU A 157 -15.19 11.67 -7.27
CA LEU A 157 -15.94 11.17 -6.11
C LEU A 157 -17.46 11.34 -6.21
N GLY A 158 -17.93 12.24 -7.08
CA GLY A 158 -19.34 12.63 -7.17
C GLY A 158 -19.76 13.62 -6.08
N GLU A 159 -20.74 14.48 -6.40
CA GLU A 159 -21.14 15.61 -5.55
C GLU A 159 -21.75 15.20 -4.20
N ALA A 160 -22.43 14.06 -4.13
CA ALA A 160 -23.01 13.57 -2.88
C ALA A 160 -21.94 13.27 -1.83
N ARG A 161 -20.91 12.50 -2.21
CA ARG A 161 -19.78 12.14 -1.34
C ARG A 161 -18.94 13.35 -0.94
N ILE A 162 -18.76 14.31 -1.86
CA ILE A 162 -18.09 15.57 -1.55
C ILE A 162 -18.85 16.33 -0.45
N ARG A 163 -20.18 16.45 -0.58
CA ARG A 163 -21.02 17.13 0.41
C ARG A 163 -20.96 16.46 1.79
N GLU A 164 -21.00 15.13 1.85
CA GLU A 164 -20.86 14.40 3.12
C GLU A 164 -19.54 14.72 3.83
N LEU A 165 -18.44 14.76 3.08
CA LEU A 165 -17.13 15.11 3.61
C LEU A 165 -17.05 16.59 4.02
N ASP A 166 -17.64 17.49 3.24
CA ASP A 166 -17.65 18.92 3.54
C ASP A 166 -18.43 19.23 4.83
N VAL A 167 -19.55 18.53 5.08
CA VAL A 167 -20.32 18.65 6.34
C VAL A 167 -19.49 18.22 7.55
N LEU A 168 -18.58 17.25 7.39
CA LEU A 168 -17.64 16.82 8.43
C LEU A 168 -16.44 17.77 8.60
N GLY A 169 -16.35 18.85 7.82
CA GLY A 169 -15.20 19.75 7.83
C GLY A 169 -13.94 19.09 7.23
N PHE A 170 -14.10 18.21 6.25
CA PHE A 170 -12.98 17.50 5.64
C PHE A 170 -12.05 18.44 4.89
N VAL A 171 -10.78 18.48 5.31
CA VAL A 171 -9.76 19.26 4.63
C VAL A 171 -9.22 18.46 3.43
N TRP A 172 -9.64 18.90 2.23
CA TRP A 172 -9.22 18.32 0.95
C TRP A 172 -7.71 18.45 0.69
N THR A 173 -7.07 19.44 1.31
CA THR A 173 -5.64 19.70 1.22
C THR A 173 -4.99 19.49 2.58
N SER A 174 -4.31 18.36 2.78
CA SER A 174 -3.62 18.06 4.06
C SER A 174 -2.60 19.15 4.41
N SER A 175 -2.78 19.80 5.56
CA SER A 175 -1.81 20.78 6.09
C SER A 175 -0.56 20.08 6.63
N LYS A 176 -0.72 18.86 7.18
CA LYS A 176 0.37 18.00 7.65
C LYS A 176 1.09 17.37 6.45
N GLN A 177 2.37 17.72 6.28
CA GLN A 177 3.29 17.34 5.19
C GLN A 177 2.98 16.00 4.49
N CYS A 178 2.23 16.06 3.39
CA CYS A 178 2.21 14.99 2.38
C CYS A 178 1.98 15.54 0.96
N GLY A 179 2.55 16.71 0.68
CA GLY A 179 2.85 17.15 -0.69
C GLY A 179 4.34 16.97 -0.95
N SER A 180 4.75 16.56 -2.16
CA SER A 180 6.15 16.72 -2.57
C SER A 180 6.60 18.16 -2.31
N ALA A 181 7.88 18.43 -2.05
CA ALA A 181 8.38 19.79 -1.81
C ALA A 181 7.86 20.81 -2.84
N PHE A 182 7.72 20.36 -4.09
CA PHE A 182 7.05 21.09 -5.17
C PHE A 182 5.62 21.54 -4.83
N MET A 183 4.75 20.65 -4.34
CA MET A 183 3.36 20.98 -4.02
C MET A 183 3.25 21.91 -2.80
N LYS A 184 4.21 21.87 -1.87
CA LYS A 184 4.24 22.83 -0.76
C LYS A 184 4.44 24.25 -1.30
N SER A 185 5.54 24.46 -2.02
CA SER A 185 5.88 25.77 -2.59
C SER A 185 4.90 26.21 -3.69
N TYR A 186 4.31 25.29 -4.45
CA TYR A 186 3.23 25.61 -5.39
C TYR A 186 1.99 26.15 -4.69
N ARG A 187 1.58 25.59 -3.54
CA ARG A 187 0.46 26.12 -2.76
C ARG A 187 0.76 27.51 -2.21
N GLU A 188 1.99 27.73 -1.74
CA GLU A 188 2.45 29.05 -1.30
C GLU A 188 2.40 30.06 -2.47
N LEU A 189 2.84 29.65 -3.66
CA LEU A 189 2.76 30.47 -4.87
C LEU A 189 1.30 30.76 -5.29
N ARG A 190 0.41 29.77 -5.18
CA ARG A 190 -1.01 29.94 -5.50
C ARG A 190 -1.69 30.91 -4.53
N ALA A 191 -1.41 30.79 -3.23
CA ALA A 191 -1.91 31.74 -2.23
C ALA A 191 -1.38 33.16 -2.50
N PHE A 192 -0.10 33.30 -2.84
CA PHE A 192 0.46 34.58 -3.25
C PHE A 192 -0.25 35.16 -4.48
N TRP A 193 -0.52 34.33 -5.50
CA TRP A 193 -1.25 34.73 -6.70
C TRP A 193 -2.71 35.12 -6.41
N GLU A 194 -3.40 34.40 -5.52
CA GLU A 194 -4.76 34.75 -5.08
C GLU A 194 -4.80 36.11 -4.36
N GLU A 195 -3.74 36.45 -3.62
CA GLU A 195 -3.63 37.72 -2.88
C GLU A 195 -3.18 38.89 -3.76
N HIS A 196 -2.23 38.68 -4.67
CA HIS A 196 -1.57 39.75 -5.44
C HIS A 196 -2.01 39.84 -6.91
N GLY A 197 -2.72 38.83 -7.41
CA GLY A 197 -3.16 38.74 -8.82
C GLY A 197 -2.05 38.41 -9.82
N HIS A 198 -0.81 38.22 -9.36
CA HIS A 198 0.35 37.90 -10.19
C HIS A 198 1.33 36.98 -9.45
N VAL A 199 2.33 36.47 -10.17
CA VAL A 199 3.35 35.56 -9.61
C VAL A 199 4.75 36.17 -9.51
N ASP A 200 4.87 37.50 -9.64
CA ASP A 200 6.14 38.22 -9.40
C ASP A 200 6.50 38.30 -7.91
N VAL A 201 6.83 37.15 -7.34
CA VAL A 201 7.14 36.99 -5.92
C VAL A 201 8.40 37.77 -5.54
N ALA A 202 9.39 37.85 -6.43
CA ALA A 202 10.64 38.53 -6.16
C ALA A 202 10.45 40.05 -6.03
N ALA A 203 9.54 40.65 -6.80
CA ALA A 203 9.21 42.06 -6.69
C ALA A 203 8.54 42.43 -5.36
N VAL A 204 7.71 41.54 -4.81
CA VAL A 204 6.92 41.82 -3.59
C VAL A 204 7.63 41.37 -2.31
N LEU A 205 8.13 40.13 -2.28
CA LEU A 205 8.76 39.53 -1.09
C LEU A 205 10.28 39.64 -1.09
N GLY A 206 10.88 40.12 -2.18
CA GLY A 206 12.31 40.20 -2.39
C GLY A 206 12.93 38.90 -2.95
N ALA A 207 13.97 39.04 -3.77
CA ALA A 207 14.67 37.91 -4.39
C ALA A 207 15.33 36.94 -3.39
N GLY A 208 15.56 37.38 -2.15
CA GLY A 208 16.09 36.53 -1.07
C GLY A 208 15.07 35.59 -0.44
N HIS A 209 13.77 35.80 -0.70
CA HIS A 209 12.70 35.00 -0.10
C HIS A 209 12.69 33.56 -0.64
N GLU A 210 12.36 32.59 0.22
CA GLU A 210 12.38 31.17 -0.14
C GLU A 210 11.49 30.85 -1.35
N LEU A 211 10.30 31.46 -1.38
CA LEU A 211 9.35 31.30 -2.50
C LEU A 211 9.88 31.91 -3.81
N ALA A 212 10.59 33.05 -3.76
CA ALA A 212 11.20 33.67 -4.93
C ALA A 212 12.31 32.79 -5.51
N ARG A 213 13.20 32.28 -4.65
CA ARG A 213 14.25 31.31 -5.04
C ARG A 213 13.67 30.02 -5.60
N TRP A 214 12.58 29.53 -5.02
CA TRP A 214 11.89 28.36 -5.53
C TRP A 214 11.31 28.59 -6.93
N CYS A 215 10.76 29.79 -7.20
CA CYS A 215 10.29 30.16 -8.54
C CYS A 215 11.43 30.11 -9.57
N GLU A 216 12.61 30.66 -9.24
CA GLU A 216 13.79 30.61 -10.10
C GLU A 216 14.29 29.18 -10.35
N ALA A 217 14.40 28.38 -9.28
CA ALA A 217 14.79 26.98 -9.39
C ALA A 217 13.80 26.17 -10.26
N THR A 218 12.50 26.48 -10.16
CA THR A 218 11.45 25.85 -10.96
C THR A 218 11.58 26.19 -12.44
N ARG A 219 11.85 27.45 -12.79
CA ARG A 219 12.17 27.85 -14.19
C ARG A 219 13.42 27.12 -14.70
N ALA A 220 14.48 27.07 -13.89
CA ALA A 220 15.72 26.37 -14.26
C ALA A 220 15.52 24.86 -14.48
N ALA A 221 14.68 24.22 -13.67
CA ALA A 221 14.32 22.81 -13.82
C ALA A 221 13.46 22.57 -15.08
N ALA A 222 12.52 23.47 -15.38
CA ALA A 222 11.69 23.40 -16.57
C ALA A 222 12.51 23.42 -17.87
N ARG A 223 13.50 24.34 -17.96
CA ARG A 223 14.41 24.44 -19.11
C ARG A 223 15.23 23.16 -19.37
N LYS A 224 15.46 22.36 -18.32
CA LYS A 224 16.17 21.07 -18.41
C LYS A 224 15.24 19.88 -18.64
N GLY A 225 13.94 20.10 -18.86
CA GLY A 225 12.93 19.05 -18.97
C GLY A 225 12.67 18.31 -17.65
N GLY A 226 13.04 18.90 -16.51
CA GLY A 226 12.94 18.28 -15.19
C GLY A 226 11.54 18.32 -14.55
N LEU A 227 10.55 18.87 -15.24
CA LEU A 227 9.16 18.94 -14.78
C LEU A 227 8.28 17.98 -15.57
N SER A 228 7.46 17.21 -14.86
CA SER A 228 6.45 16.36 -15.48
C SER A 228 5.32 17.19 -16.10
N PRO A 229 4.59 16.66 -17.11
CA PRO A 229 3.47 17.36 -17.73
C PRO A 229 2.42 17.88 -16.73
N LYS A 230 2.17 17.10 -15.67
CA LYS A 230 1.24 17.48 -14.60
C LYS A 230 1.71 18.70 -13.80
N ARG A 231 3.02 18.84 -13.55
CA ARG A 231 3.60 20.00 -12.84
C ARG A 231 3.56 21.26 -13.70
N LEU A 232 3.80 21.10 -15.00
CA LEU A 232 3.67 22.19 -15.97
C LEU A 232 2.22 22.71 -15.99
N ALA A 233 1.24 21.81 -16.05
CA ALA A 233 -0.18 22.18 -16.04
C ALA A 233 -0.58 23.02 -14.81
N TYR A 234 -0.11 22.66 -13.62
CA TYR A 234 -0.36 23.45 -12.40
C TYR A 234 0.23 24.87 -12.49
N LEU A 235 1.46 25.00 -12.98
CA LEU A 235 2.11 26.31 -13.11
C LEU A 235 1.42 27.18 -14.18
N SER A 236 1.02 26.58 -15.30
CA SER A 236 0.24 27.26 -16.34
C SER A 236 -1.10 27.79 -15.86
N GLU A 237 -1.78 27.07 -14.95
CA GLU A 237 -3.10 27.46 -14.39
C GLU A 237 -3.07 28.84 -13.73
N ILE A 238 -1.99 29.17 -13.02
CA ILE A 238 -1.83 30.44 -12.29
C ILE A 238 -1.02 31.48 -13.09
N GLY A 239 -0.86 31.27 -14.40
CA GLY A 239 -0.10 32.18 -15.27
C GLY A 239 1.39 32.25 -14.95
N PHE A 240 1.98 31.20 -14.37
CA PHE A 240 3.39 31.19 -14.03
C PHE A 240 4.26 31.02 -15.29
N ALA A 241 4.92 32.11 -15.68
CA ALA A 241 5.84 32.13 -16.81
C ALA A 241 7.10 31.31 -16.51
N LEU A 242 7.28 30.23 -17.28
CA LEU A 242 8.40 29.29 -17.18
C LEU A 242 9.64 29.75 -17.98
N ASP A 243 9.43 30.59 -18.98
CA ASP A 243 10.47 31.35 -19.68
C ASP A 243 10.23 32.85 -19.47
N PRO A 244 11.30 33.67 -19.40
CA PRO A 244 11.19 35.11 -19.53
C PRO A 244 10.75 35.53 -20.95
#